data_AF-A0A2D4FEB8-F1
#
_entry.id   AF-A0A2D4FEB8-F1
#
_cell.length_a   1.000
_cell.length_b   1.000
_cell.length_c   1.000
_cell.angle_alpha   90.00
_cell.angle_beta   90.00
_cell.angle_gamma   90.00
#
_symmetry.space_group_name_H-M   'P 1'
#
loop_
_entity.id
_entity.type
_entity.pdbx_description
1 polymer ?
#
loop_
_entity_poly.entity_id
_entity_poly.type
_entity_poly.pdbx_seq_one_letter_code
_entity_poly.pdbx_strand_id
1 'polypeptide(L)'
;GDRFRCSSGQCIRKSLVCNGDQDCLEDGADEDRCEEIKKICNEKPPLRAPPRVELTGTGFDALTGEMKREVIDTKSYGGQCRKVFSGDRREYYRLSENVLAYTFEVKIENEFNTEFYNSTWSYMKETEGRDTGNDYHRYTPEKYTKGHSESNYLMVIENSVEVA
;
A
#
# COMPACT_ATOMS: atom_id res chain seq x y z
N GLY A 1 -22.70 -37.80 11.59
CA GLY A 1 -21.93 -36.92 10.68
C GLY A 1 -20.56 -37.53 10.49
N ASP A 2 -20.05 -37.55 9.26
CA ASP A 2 -18.80 -38.24 8.90
C ASP A 2 -17.57 -37.30 8.82
N ARG A 3 -17.54 -36.27 9.67
CA ARG A 3 -16.51 -35.21 9.68
C ARG A 3 -15.70 -35.26 10.97
N PHE A 4 -14.44 -34.84 10.90
CA PHE A 4 -13.59 -34.65 12.07
C PHE A 4 -13.91 -33.29 12.70
N ARG A 5 -14.01 -33.23 14.03
CA ARG A 5 -14.37 -32.02 14.77
C ARG A 5 -13.12 -31.48 15.47
N CYS A 6 -12.71 -30.28 15.09
CA CYS A 6 -11.67 -29.51 15.76
C CYS A 6 -12.12 -29.08 17.17
N SER A 7 -11.16 -28.74 18.04
CA SER A 7 -11.43 -28.27 19.40
C SER A 7 -12.23 -26.94 19.41
N SER A 8 -11.95 -26.04 18.47
CA SER A 8 -12.77 -24.85 18.16
C SER A 8 -14.24 -25.14 17.77
N GLY A 9 -14.56 -26.37 17.38
CA GLY A 9 -15.89 -26.77 16.89
C GLY A 9 -16.05 -26.80 15.36
N GLN A 10 -15.04 -26.36 14.60
CA GLN A 10 -15.00 -26.50 13.14
C GLN A 10 -15.02 -27.98 12.74
N CYS A 11 -15.75 -28.31 11.66
CA CYS A 11 -15.88 -29.68 11.18
C CYS A 11 -15.26 -29.85 9.79
N ILE A 12 -14.12 -30.54 9.71
CA ILE A 12 -13.35 -30.77 8.48
C ILE A 12 -13.57 -32.18 7.91
N ARG A 13 -13.17 -32.40 6.66
CA ARG A 13 -13.24 -33.73 6.04
C ARG A 13 -12.21 -34.66 6.67
N LYS A 14 -12.53 -35.94 6.83
CA LYS A 14 -11.58 -36.94 7.37
C LYS A 14 -10.32 -37.11 6.53
N SER A 15 -10.39 -36.78 5.23
CA SER A 15 -9.24 -36.81 4.31
C SER A 15 -8.17 -35.76 4.63
N LEU A 16 -8.51 -34.76 5.44
CA LEU A 16 -7.63 -33.65 5.83
C LEU A 16 -6.86 -33.93 7.13
N VAL A 17 -7.23 -34.98 7.86
CA VAL A 17 -6.54 -35.34 9.11
C VAL A 17 -5.19 -35.95 8.79
N CYS A 18 -4.12 -35.50 9.47
CA CYS A 18 -2.75 -35.96 9.27
C CYS A 18 -2.22 -35.77 7.85
N ASN A 19 -2.63 -34.69 7.18
CA ASN A 19 -2.20 -34.36 5.83
C ASN A 19 -0.96 -33.45 5.82
N GLY A 20 -0.51 -32.99 6.99
CA GLY A 20 0.66 -32.13 7.18
C GLY A 20 0.38 -30.64 6.94
N ASP A 21 -0.89 -30.26 6.79
CA ASP A 21 -1.38 -28.89 6.71
C ASP A 21 -2.25 -28.59 7.94
N GLN A 22 -2.24 -27.35 8.41
CA GLN A 22 -3.11 -26.96 9.52
C GLN A 22 -4.50 -26.59 8.99
N ASP A 23 -5.43 -27.54 9.00
CA ASP A 23 -6.81 -27.31 8.56
C ASP A 23 -7.76 -26.94 9.72
N CYS A 24 -7.40 -27.25 10.98
CA CYS A 24 -8.05 -26.67 12.15
C CYS A 24 -7.45 -25.29 12.48
N LEU A 25 -8.21 -24.22 12.20
CA LEU A 25 -7.74 -22.83 12.22
C LEU A 25 -7.13 -22.35 13.55
N GLU A 26 -7.71 -22.78 14.67
CA GLU A 26 -7.36 -22.24 15.99
C GLU A 26 -6.31 -23.10 16.71
N ASP A 27 -6.44 -24.42 16.61
CA ASP A 27 -5.70 -25.36 17.45
C ASP A 27 -4.78 -26.32 16.68
N GLY A 28 -4.95 -26.49 15.36
CA GLY A 28 -4.21 -27.51 14.59
C GLY A 28 -4.44 -28.95 15.04
N ALA A 29 -5.57 -29.20 15.73
CA ALA A 29 -5.90 -30.48 16.35
C ALA A 29 -6.02 -31.66 15.35
N ASP A 30 -6.11 -31.37 14.05
CA ASP A 30 -6.08 -32.35 12.97
C ASP A 30 -4.70 -32.98 12.74
N GLU A 31 -3.63 -32.37 13.27
CA GLU A 31 -2.25 -32.85 13.19
C GLU A 31 -1.70 -33.35 14.55
N ASP A 32 -2.47 -33.17 15.63
CA ASP A 32 -2.14 -33.65 16.97
C ASP A 32 -2.48 -35.15 17.09
N ARG A 33 -1.45 -36.01 17.10
CA ARG A 33 -1.50 -37.50 17.21
C ARG A 33 -1.56 -38.27 15.88
N CYS A 34 -0.79 -37.81 14.90
CA CYS A 34 -0.56 -38.55 13.67
C CYS A 34 0.58 -39.57 13.84
N GLU A 35 0.28 -40.86 13.62
CA GLU A 35 1.33 -41.90 13.53
C GLU A 35 2.15 -41.74 12.25
N GLU A 36 1.49 -41.36 11.14
CA GLU A 36 2.12 -41.03 9.86
C GLU A 36 1.48 -39.78 9.26
N ILE A 37 2.31 -38.82 8.83
CA ILE A 37 1.86 -37.60 8.15
C ILE A 37 1.86 -37.86 6.63
N LYS A 38 0.68 -37.82 6.01
CA LYS A 38 0.49 -38.00 4.57
C LYS A 38 0.54 -36.65 3.85
N LYS A 39 1.75 -36.12 3.70
CA LYS A 39 1.99 -34.85 3.01
C LYS A 39 1.48 -34.88 1.57
N ILE A 40 0.59 -33.95 1.26
CA ILE A 40 0.05 -33.76 -0.10
C ILE A 40 1.06 -33.03 -0.97
N CYS A 41 1.67 -31.95 -0.45
CA CYS A 41 2.77 -31.25 -1.11
C CYS A 41 4.12 -31.79 -0.63
N ASN A 42 4.82 -32.54 -1.47
CA ASN A 42 6.14 -33.12 -1.15
C ASN A 42 7.33 -32.30 -1.67
N GLU A 43 7.15 -30.99 -1.83
CA GLU A 43 8.20 -30.09 -2.33
C GLU A 43 9.31 -29.85 -1.29
N LYS A 44 10.55 -29.75 -1.78
CA LYS A 44 11.74 -29.44 -0.99
C LYS A 44 12.47 -28.27 -1.65
N PRO A 45 12.51 -27.07 -1.04
CA PRO A 45 11.91 -26.68 0.24
C PRO A 45 10.36 -26.65 0.23
N PRO A 46 9.70 -26.69 1.40
CA PRO A 46 8.24 -26.60 1.49
C PRO A 46 7.75 -25.26 0.92
N LEU A 47 6.67 -25.33 0.13
CA LEU A 47 6.05 -24.17 -0.48
C LEU A 47 5.41 -23.27 0.58
N ARG A 48 5.57 -21.96 0.41
CA ARG A 48 4.97 -20.94 1.29
C ARG A 48 3.68 -20.40 0.68
N ALA A 49 2.81 -19.85 1.50
CA ALA A 49 1.70 -19.04 1.03
C ALA A 49 2.21 -17.76 0.33
N PRO A 50 1.48 -17.21 -0.66
CA PRO A 50 1.79 -15.92 -1.23
C PRO A 50 1.87 -14.83 -0.15
N PRO A 51 2.74 -13.83 -0.32
CA PRO A 51 2.84 -12.73 0.64
C PRO A 51 1.51 -11.98 0.73
N ARG A 52 1.11 -11.61 1.95
CA ARG A 52 -0.11 -10.82 2.22
C ARG A 52 -1.42 -11.49 1.75
N VAL A 53 -1.42 -12.80 1.54
CA VAL A 53 -2.65 -13.53 1.19
C VAL A 53 -3.72 -13.38 2.27
N GLU A 54 -3.33 -13.21 3.54
CA GLU A 54 -4.24 -13.04 4.67
C GLU A 54 -5.09 -11.76 4.55
N LEU A 55 -4.56 -10.70 3.93
CA LEU A 55 -5.32 -9.47 3.68
C LEU A 55 -6.51 -9.71 2.75
N THR A 56 -6.41 -10.66 1.81
CA THR A 56 -7.54 -11.02 0.93
C THR A 56 -8.70 -11.67 1.68
N GLY A 57 -8.41 -12.26 2.84
CA GLY A 57 -9.43 -12.84 3.72
C GLY A 57 -10.01 -11.86 4.73
N THR A 58 -9.43 -10.67 4.88
CA THR A 58 -9.94 -9.65 5.82
C THR A 58 -11.17 -8.93 5.29
N GLY A 59 -12.13 -8.69 6.18
CA GLY A 59 -13.30 -7.88 5.86
C GLY A 59 -12.90 -6.42 5.62
N PHE A 60 -13.74 -5.68 4.89
CA PHE A 60 -13.52 -4.27 4.59
C PHE A 60 -14.73 -3.44 5.00
N ASP A 61 -14.49 -2.33 5.70
CA ASP A 61 -15.52 -1.37 6.06
C ASP A 61 -15.52 -0.21 5.06
N ALA A 62 -16.57 -0.13 4.25
CA ALA A 62 -16.69 0.86 3.19
C ALA A 62 -16.90 2.31 3.69
N LEU A 63 -17.34 2.52 4.94
CA LEU A 63 -17.56 3.86 5.49
C LEU A 63 -16.29 4.43 6.09
N THR A 64 -15.48 3.59 6.75
CA THR A 64 -14.22 4.03 7.38
C THR A 64 -13.00 3.82 6.48
N GLY A 65 -13.12 3.01 5.42
CA GLY A 65 -11.99 2.65 4.56
C GLY A 65 -10.98 1.72 5.24
N GLU A 66 -11.35 1.07 6.35
CA GLU A 66 -10.44 0.25 7.14
C GLU A 66 -10.66 -1.24 6.87
N MET A 67 -9.56 -2.00 6.78
CA MET A 67 -9.61 -3.45 6.87
C MET A 67 -10.01 -3.86 8.30
N LYS A 68 -10.94 -4.79 8.40
CA LYS A 68 -11.44 -5.39 9.65
C LYS A 68 -10.84 -6.79 9.82
N ARG A 69 -11.48 -7.61 10.64
CA ARG A 69 -11.00 -8.96 10.97
C ARG A 69 -11.10 -9.92 9.78
N GLU A 70 -10.31 -10.99 9.83
CA GLU A 70 -10.39 -12.13 8.91
C GLU A 70 -11.80 -12.73 8.93
N VAL A 71 -12.37 -12.93 7.73
CA VAL A 71 -13.68 -13.55 7.50
C VAL A 71 -13.51 -14.81 6.66
N ILE A 72 -12.66 -14.75 5.63
CA ILE A 72 -12.37 -15.89 4.75
C ILE A 72 -11.05 -16.51 5.20
N ASP A 73 -11.06 -17.81 5.43
CA ASP A 73 -9.86 -18.57 5.74
C ASP A 73 -8.97 -18.71 4.50
N THR A 74 -7.80 -18.09 4.53
CA THR A 74 -6.78 -18.19 3.49
C THR A 74 -5.64 -19.12 3.85
N LYS A 75 -5.67 -19.76 5.02
CA LYS A 75 -4.61 -20.62 5.56
C LYS A 75 -4.84 -22.09 5.24
N SER A 76 -6.09 -22.55 5.20
CA SER A 76 -6.41 -23.94 4.82
C SER A 76 -6.22 -24.21 3.32
N TYR A 77 -5.58 -25.32 3.01
CA TYR A 77 -5.29 -25.74 1.63
C TYR A 77 -6.30 -26.76 1.06
N GLY A 78 -7.25 -27.23 1.88
CA GLY A 78 -8.33 -28.10 1.41
C GLY A 78 -7.88 -29.44 0.85
N GLY A 79 -6.68 -29.90 1.25
CA GLY A 79 -6.11 -31.14 0.74
C GLY A 79 -5.53 -31.02 -0.68
N GLN A 80 -5.34 -29.81 -1.20
CA GLN A 80 -4.84 -29.57 -2.56
C GLN A 80 -3.45 -28.94 -2.55
N CYS A 81 -2.65 -29.26 -3.58
CA CYS A 81 -1.32 -28.68 -3.81
C CYS A 81 -1.33 -27.78 -5.04
N ARG A 82 -2.07 -26.66 -4.99
CA ARG A 82 -2.13 -25.69 -6.09
C ARG A 82 -0.91 -24.77 -6.03
N LYS A 83 -0.08 -24.77 -7.08
CA LYS A 83 1.16 -23.99 -7.15
C LYS A 83 1.00 -22.83 -8.12
N VAL A 84 1.55 -21.69 -7.75
CA VAL A 84 1.70 -20.52 -8.64
C VAL A 84 3.15 -20.07 -8.66
N PHE A 85 3.61 -19.64 -9.84
CA PHE A 85 4.98 -19.20 -10.04
C PHE A 85 5.05 -17.67 -9.99
N SER A 86 5.90 -17.13 -9.11
CA SER A 86 6.22 -15.71 -9.08
C SER A 86 7.44 -15.45 -9.96
N GLY A 87 7.26 -14.69 -11.04
CA GLY A 87 8.35 -14.28 -11.93
C GLY A 87 9.40 -13.42 -11.23
N ASP A 88 8.96 -12.56 -10.31
CA ASP A 88 9.82 -11.57 -9.62
C ASP A 88 10.83 -12.24 -8.70
N ARG A 89 10.37 -13.17 -7.86
CA ARG A 89 11.21 -13.89 -6.90
C ARG A 89 11.77 -15.21 -7.45
N ARG A 90 11.31 -15.64 -8.63
CA ARG A 90 11.60 -16.96 -9.22
C ARG A 90 11.31 -18.12 -8.25
N GLU A 91 10.23 -17.99 -7.50
CA GLU A 91 9.81 -18.94 -6.48
C GLU A 91 8.37 -19.43 -6.74
N TYR A 92 8.07 -20.62 -6.24
CA TYR A 92 6.72 -21.16 -6.25
C TYR A 92 6.03 -20.90 -4.91
N TYR A 93 4.77 -20.45 -4.98
CA TYR A 93 3.89 -20.30 -3.83
C TYR A 93 2.75 -21.33 -3.92
N ARG A 94 2.21 -21.70 -2.75
CA ARG A 94 1.06 -22.60 -2.62
C ARG A 94 -0.20 -21.79 -2.37
N LEU A 95 -1.22 -21.97 -3.21
CA LEU A 95 -2.54 -21.35 -3.02
C LEU A 95 -3.43 -22.19 -2.11
N SER A 96 -4.14 -21.50 -1.22
CA SER A 96 -5.19 -22.07 -0.37
C SER A 96 -6.44 -22.46 -1.17
N GLU A 97 -7.34 -23.20 -0.52
CA GLU A 97 -8.57 -23.69 -1.15
C GLU A 97 -9.48 -22.53 -1.57
N ASN A 98 -9.62 -21.54 -0.69
CA ASN A 98 -10.54 -20.41 -0.89
C ASN A 98 -10.01 -19.33 -1.83
N VAL A 99 -8.72 -19.37 -2.20
CA VAL A 99 -8.14 -18.41 -3.14
C VAL A 99 -8.35 -18.91 -4.58
N LEU A 100 -9.22 -18.23 -5.33
CA LEU A 100 -9.53 -18.61 -6.71
C LEU A 100 -8.33 -18.46 -7.63
N ALA A 101 -7.68 -17.30 -7.61
CA ALA A 101 -6.52 -16.97 -8.42
C ALA A 101 -5.63 -15.96 -7.69
N TYR A 102 -4.35 -15.96 -8.01
CA TYR A 102 -3.37 -15.01 -7.51
C TYR A 102 -2.54 -14.51 -8.70
N THR A 103 -2.41 -13.20 -8.85
CA THR A 103 -1.72 -12.57 -9.97
C THR A 103 -0.63 -11.66 -9.43
N PHE A 104 0.61 -11.92 -9.83
CA PHE A 104 1.74 -11.03 -9.55
C PHE A 104 1.70 -9.86 -10.55
N GLU A 105 0.87 -8.85 -10.28
CA GLU A 105 0.85 -7.62 -11.07
C GLU A 105 1.55 -6.52 -10.28
N VAL A 106 2.66 -6.02 -10.83
CA VAL A 106 3.38 -4.88 -10.26
C VAL A 106 2.79 -3.61 -10.88
N LYS A 107 2.10 -2.80 -10.06
CA LYS A 107 1.63 -1.47 -10.46
C LYS A 107 2.52 -0.41 -9.81
N ILE A 108 3.08 0.45 -10.65
CA ILE A 108 3.89 1.59 -10.22
C ILE A 108 3.07 2.83 -10.56
N GLU A 109 2.63 3.53 -9.52
CA GLU A 109 1.97 4.83 -9.66
C GLU A 109 2.96 5.91 -9.23
N ASN A 110 3.28 6.80 -10.17
CA ASN A 110 4.15 7.94 -9.93
C ASN A 110 3.31 9.21 -10.00
N GLU A 111 3.27 9.98 -8.92
CA GLU A 111 2.59 11.27 -8.88
C GLU A 111 3.64 12.40 -8.84
N PHE A 112 3.51 13.34 -9.78
CA PHE A 112 4.41 14.49 -9.90
C PHE A 112 3.64 15.79 -9.68
N ASN A 113 3.85 16.42 -8.54
CA ASN A 113 3.24 17.70 -8.20
C ASN A 113 4.30 18.81 -8.27
N THR A 114 4.12 19.73 -9.24
CA THR A 114 5.03 20.86 -9.45
C THR A 114 4.27 22.18 -9.41
N GLU A 115 4.72 23.10 -8.56
CA GLU A 115 4.13 24.44 -8.46
C GLU A 115 5.19 25.51 -8.75
N PHE A 116 4.79 26.51 -9.55
CA PHE A 116 5.65 27.61 -9.97
C PHE A 116 5.01 28.95 -9.58
N TYR A 117 5.69 29.73 -8.74
CA TYR A 117 5.25 31.08 -8.37
C TYR A 117 6.35 32.09 -8.67
N ASN A 118 5.99 33.12 -9.45
CA ASN A 118 6.84 34.28 -9.72
C ASN A 118 6.09 35.53 -9.25
N SER A 119 6.68 36.25 -8.30
CA SER A 119 6.12 37.49 -7.77
C SER A 119 7.08 38.64 -7.97
N THR A 120 6.61 39.68 -8.66
CA THR A 120 7.34 40.93 -8.87
C THR A 120 6.47 42.10 -8.45
N TRP A 121 7.05 43.05 -7.72
CA TRP A 121 6.40 44.33 -7.43
C TRP A 121 7.37 45.48 -7.62
N SER A 122 6.84 46.62 -8.08
CA SER A 122 7.60 47.86 -8.24
C SER A 122 6.77 49.05 -7.75
N TYR A 123 7.42 49.93 -7.01
CA TYR A 123 6.87 51.17 -6.49
C TYR A 123 7.69 52.35 -6.99
N MET A 124 7.02 53.37 -7.51
CA MET A 124 7.64 54.64 -7.90
C MET A 124 6.86 55.79 -7.27
N LYS A 125 7.59 56.74 -6.67
CA LYS A 125 7.06 57.99 -6.11
C LYS A 125 7.88 59.16 -6.64
N GLU A 126 7.19 60.19 -7.11
CA GLU A 126 7.79 61.44 -7.56
C GLU A 126 7.19 62.59 -6.75
N THR A 127 8.05 63.46 -6.22
CA THR A 127 7.66 64.65 -5.46
C THR A 127 8.37 65.86 -6.02
N GLU A 128 7.63 66.94 -6.25
CA GLU A 128 8.11 68.15 -6.89
C GLU A 128 7.88 69.34 -5.96
N GLY A 129 8.95 70.02 -5.57
CA GLY A 129 8.90 71.28 -4.80
C GLY A 129 9.27 72.48 -5.68
N ARG A 130 8.42 73.51 -5.67
CA ARG A 130 8.69 74.80 -6.33
C ARG A 130 8.52 75.92 -5.31
N ASP A 131 9.61 76.63 -5.05
CA ASP A 131 9.62 77.84 -4.21
C ASP A 131 10.02 79.04 -5.05
N THR A 132 9.22 80.11 -5.00
CA THR A 132 9.48 81.36 -5.73
C THR A 132 9.45 82.55 -4.78
N GLY A 133 10.54 83.32 -4.74
CA GLY A 133 10.65 84.59 -4.03
C GLY A 133 11.09 85.72 -4.97
N ASN A 134 11.10 86.95 -4.49
CA ASN A 134 11.34 88.15 -5.31
C ASN A 134 12.70 88.16 -6.05
N ASP A 135 13.71 87.43 -5.56
CA ASP A 135 15.06 87.34 -6.16
C ASP A 135 15.52 85.91 -6.45
N TYR A 136 14.67 84.89 -6.28
CA TYR A 136 15.09 83.51 -6.56
C TYR A 136 13.94 82.57 -6.93
N HIS A 137 14.29 81.56 -7.73
CA HIS A 137 13.45 80.42 -8.06
C HIS A 137 14.20 79.14 -7.70
N ARG A 138 13.60 78.28 -6.86
CA ARG A 138 14.18 76.99 -6.48
C ARG A 138 13.27 75.84 -6.92
N TYR A 139 13.87 74.90 -7.62
CA TYR A 139 13.22 73.70 -8.14
C TYR A 139 13.87 72.45 -7.55
N THR A 140 13.10 71.62 -6.85
CA THR A 140 13.60 70.39 -6.23
C THR A 140 12.73 69.19 -6.62
N PRO A 141 13.16 68.41 -7.63
CA PRO A 141 12.55 67.14 -7.96
C PRO A 141 13.16 66.00 -7.13
N GLU A 142 12.31 65.16 -6.53
CA GLU A 142 12.70 63.94 -5.85
C GLU A 142 12.01 62.73 -6.50
N LYS A 143 12.81 61.70 -6.82
CA LYS A 143 12.32 60.45 -7.40
C LYS A 143 12.76 59.28 -6.51
N TYR A 144 11.79 58.48 -6.08
CA TYR A 144 12.01 57.27 -5.30
C TYR A 144 11.49 56.07 -6.08
N THR A 145 12.35 55.07 -6.28
CA THR A 145 11.99 53.81 -6.92
C THR A 145 12.40 52.65 -6.01
N LYS A 146 11.50 51.67 -5.84
CA LYS A 146 11.78 50.44 -5.11
C LYS A 146 11.17 49.27 -5.85
N GLY A 147 11.97 48.29 -6.23
CA GLY A 147 11.54 47.06 -6.87
C GLY A 147 11.96 45.85 -6.07
N HIS A 148 11.19 44.78 -6.17
CA HIS A 148 11.51 43.49 -5.56
C HIS A 148 11.00 42.36 -6.46
N SER A 149 11.79 41.31 -6.58
CA SER A 149 11.49 40.14 -7.38
C SER A 149 11.86 38.89 -6.59
N GLU A 150 10.91 37.97 -6.44
CA GLU A 150 11.15 36.66 -5.83
C GLU A 150 10.60 35.55 -6.72
N SER A 151 11.36 34.47 -6.82
CA SER A 151 11.00 33.25 -7.52
C SER A 151 11.19 32.08 -6.58
N ASN A 152 10.15 31.28 -6.37
CA ASN A 152 10.20 30.07 -5.53
C ASN A 152 9.88 28.82 -6.36
N TYR A 153 10.54 27.72 -6.02
CA TYR A 153 10.42 26.42 -6.68
C TYR A 153 10.17 25.34 -5.61
N LEU A 154 9.10 24.56 -5.80
CA LEU A 154 8.81 23.37 -5.00
C LEU A 154 8.43 22.23 -5.94
N MET A 155 9.24 21.18 -5.95
CA MET A 155 8.95 19.92 -6.66
C MET A 155 8.77 18.83 -5.61
N VAL A 156 7.60 18.20 -5.63
CA VAL A 156 7.31 17.02 -4.80
C VAL A 156 7.18 15.83 -5.74
N ILE A 157 7.99 14.80 -5.48
CA ILE A 157 7.97 13.51 -6.20
C ILE A 157 7.52 12.47 -5.18
N GLU A 158 6.39 11.84 -5.44
CA GLU A 158 5.86 10.74 -4.62
C GLU A 158 5.76 9.48 -5.48
N ASN A 159 6.42 8.40 -5.05
CA ASN A 159 6.37 7.10 -5.71
C ASN A 159 5.74 6.09 -4.73
N SER A 160 4.59 5.53 -5.10
CA SER A 160 3.97 4.40 -4.41
C SER A 160 4.13 3.13 -5.24
N VAL A 161 4.62 2.06 -4.60
CA VAL A 161 4.73 0.73 -5.23
C VAL A 161 3.74 -0.19 -4.55
N GLU A 162 2.76 -0.66 -5.31
CA GLU A 162 1.81 -1.66 -4.87
C GLU A 162 2.10 -3.00 -5.56
N VAL A 163 2.28 -4.04 -4.76
CA VAL A 163 2.39 -5.42 -5.24
C VAL A 163 1.10 -6.12 -4.83
N ALA A 164 0.27 -6.45 -5.82
CA ALA A 164 -0.91 -7.30 -5.63
C ALA A 164 -0.50 -8.78 -5.57
#